data_AF-A0A1F5AJT7-F1
#
_entry.id   AF-A0A1F5AJT7-F1
#
_cell.length_a   1.000
_cell.length_b   1.000
_cell.length_c   1.000
_cell.angle_alpha   90.00
_cell.angle_beta   90.00
_cell.angle_gamma   90.00
#
_symmetry.space_group_name_H-M   'P 1'
#
loop_
_entity.id
_entity.type
_entity.pdbx_description
1 polymer ?
#
loop_
_entity_poly.entity_id
_entity_poly.type
_entity_poly.pdbx_seq_one_letter_code
_entity_poly.pdbx_strand_id
1 'polypeptide(L)'
;MTGFNTEVRHRGAVFHVQTQDAGPRGRCVESLIYKSGKVVSSRRSDYTPFLGSPELRDKVDRLMADQHAAVIRDIHDGKFDHYLSPEEKEPGPQKS
;
A
#
# COMPACT_ATOMS: atom_id res chain seq x y z
N MET A 1 1.12 -7.03 -15.96
CA MET A 1 1.67 -7.46 -14.67
C MET A 1 0.51 -7.59 -13.70
N THR A 2 0.42 -8.70 -12.97
CA THR A 2 -0.50 -8.85 -11.84
C THR A 2 0.07 -8.02 -10.70
N GLY A 3 -0.68 -7.08 -10.14
CA GLY A 3 -0.21 -6.16 -9.10
C GLY A 3 0.34 -6.85 -7.83
N PHE A 4 0.82 -6.07 -6.88
CA PHE A 4 1.30 -6.56 -5.58
C PHE A 4 0.14 -6.72 -4.59
N ASN A 5 0.20 -7.75 -3.73
CA ASN A 5 -0.72 -7.94 -2.61
C ASN A 5 0.05 -8.50 -1.40
N THR A 6 0.01 -7.80 -0.27
CA THR A 6 0.75 -8.16 0.94
C THR A 6 -0.10 -7.95 2.18
N GLU A 7 -0.12 -8.94 3.07
CA GLU A 7 -0.62 -8.80 4.45
C GLU A 7 0.50 -8.19 5.31
N VAL A 8 0.19 -7.12 6.05
CA VAL A 8 1.11 -6.42 6.95
C VAL A 8 0.53 -6.43 8.36
N ARG A 9 1.27 -7.01 9.32
CA ARG A 9 0.89 -7.03 10.73
C ARG A 9 1.54 -5.88 11.48
N HIS A 10 0.75 -5.12 12.24
CA HIS A 10 1.23 -4.00 13.05
C HIS A 10 0.36 -3.84 14.30
N ARG A 11 0.97 -3.83 15.49
CA ARG A 11 0.28 -3.63 16.79
C ARG A 11 -1.00 -4.46 16.94
N GLY A 12 -0.93 -5.76 16.67
CA GLY A 12 -2.08 -6.66 16.78
C GLY A 12 -3.13 -6.54 15.67
N ALA A 13 -3.04 -5.53 14.79
CA ALA A 13 -3.89 -5.38 13.62
C ALA A 13 -3.27 -6.00 12.37
N VAL A 14 -4.14 -6.28 11.40
CA VAL A 14 -3.80 -6.76 10.07
C VAL A 14 -4.27 -5.74 9.03
N PHE A 15 -3.33 -5.23 8.24
CA PHE A 15 -3.60 -4.45 7.05
C PHE A 15 -3.35 -5.30 5.80
N HIS A 16 -4.14 -5.11 4.75
CA HIS A 16 -3.83 -5.67 3.44
C HIS A 16 -3.51 -4.53 2.48
N VAL A 17 -2.36 -4.63 1.80
CA VAL A 17 -1.91 -3.64 0.83
C VAL A 17 -2.00 -4.26 -0.55
N GLN A 18 -2.78 -3.66 -1.44
CA GLN A 18 -2.86 -4.03 -2.85
C GLN A 18 -2.30 -2.89 -3.69
N THR A 19 -1.41 -3.15 -4.63
CA THR A 19 -0.86 -2.14 -5.55
C THR A 19 -1.01 -2.59 -7.00
N GLN A 20 -1.58 -1.75 -7.86
CA GLN A 20 -1.86 -2.06 -9.25
C GLN A 20 -1.60 -0.85 -10.17
N ASP A 21 -1.33 -1.12 -11.44
CA ASP A 21 -1.44 -0.12 -12.49
C ASP A 21 -2.93 0.07 -12.84
N ALA A 22 -3.43 1.31 -12.73
CA ALA A 22 -4.80 1.67 -13.12
C ALA A 22 -5.03 1.62 -14.65
N GLY A 23 -3.98 1.27 -15.41
CA GLY A 23 -4.01 1.04 -16.84
C GLY A 23 -3.94 2.31 -17.68
N PRO A 24 -4.01 2.18 -19.02
CA PRO A 24 -3.70 3.27 -19.96
C PRO A 24 -4.59 4.52 -19.84
N ARG A 25 -5.81 4.36 -19.30
CA ARG A 25 -6.73 5.47 -19.01
C ARG A 25 -6.46 6.11 -17.66
N GLY A 26 -6.10 5.31 -16.66
CA GLY A 26 -5.81 5.77 -15.31
C GLY A 26 -4.45 6.44 -15.18
N ARG A 27 -3.45 6.01 -15.99
CA ARG A 27 -2.09 6.56 -16.08
C ARG A 27 -1.38 6.71 -14.73
N CYS A 28 -1.77 5.90 -13.76
CA CYS A 28 -1.27 5.96 -12.40
C CYS A 28 -1.15 4.58 -11.79
N VAL A 29 -0.21 4.46 -10.86
CA VAL A 29 -0.13 3.36 -9.93
C VAL A 29 -1.01 3.68 -8.72
N GLU A 30 -1.92 2.78 -8.38
CA GLU A 30 -2.80 2.88 -7.22
C GLU A 30 -2.40 1.84 -6.18
N SER A 31 -2.36 2.26 -4.91
CA SER A 31 -2.30 1.35 -3.76
C SER A 31 -3.53 1.54 -2.89
N LEU A 32 -4.19 0.44 -2.54
CA LEU A 32 -5.31 0.39 -1.64
C LEU A 32 -4.88 -0.30 -0.34
N ILE A 33 -5.22 0.32 0.79
CA ILE A 33 -4.94 -0.20 2.11
C ILE A 33 -6.26 -0.60 2.73
N TYR A 34 -6.39 -1.88 3.03
CA TYR A 34 -7.58 -2.46 3.64
C TYR A 34 -7.33 -2.78 5.11
N LYS A 35 -8.37 -2.59 5.91
CA LYS A 35 -8.47 -3.10 7.28
C LYS A 35 -9.88 -3.64 7.48
N SER A 36 -9.99 -4.87 8.02
CA SER A 36 -11.28 -5.51 8.31
C SER A 36 -12.26 -5.49 7.11
N GLY A 37 -11.74 -5.75 5.90
CA GLY A 37 -12.52 -5.80 4.66
C GLY A 37 -12.91 -4.44 4.05
N LYS A 38 -12.47 -3.31 4.61
CA LYS A 38 -12.77 -1.96 4.11
C LYS A 38 -11.50 -1.24 3.68
N VAL A 39 -11.57 -0.45 2.61
CA VAL A 39 -10.50 0.48 2.25
C VAL A 39 -10.45 1.58 3.31
N VAL A 40 -9.31 1.73 3.97
CA VAL A 40 -9.08 2.78 4.96
C VAL A 40 -8.28 3.94 4.38
N SER A 41 -7.46 3.68 3.36
CA SER A 41 -6.65 4.69 2.69
C SER A 41 -6.24 4.22 1.29
N SER A 42 -5.86 5.17 0.44
CA SER A 42 -5.29 4.90 -0.87
C SER A 42 -4.13 5.85 -1.17
N ARG A 43 -3.22 5.42 -2.04
CA ARG A 43 -2.11 6.23 -2.58
C ARG A 43 -2.09 6.11 -4.10
N ARG A 44 -1.93 7.23 -4.79
CA ARG A 44 -1.85 7.27 -6.25
C ARG A 44 -0.60 8.03 -6.69
N SER A 45 0.09 7.50 -7.69
CA SER A 45 1.21 8.17 -8.35
C SER A 45 1.03 8.13 -9.86
N ASP A 46 0.90 9.30 -10.48
CA ASP A 46 0.80 9.43 -11.93
C ASP A 46 2.15 9.16 -12.60
N TYR A 47 2.11 8.42 -13.71
CA TYR A 47 3.26 8.19 -14.58
C TYR A 47 3.11 8.88 -15.94
N THR A 48 2.20 9.87 -16.05
CA THR A 48 2.01 10.69 -17.26
C THR A 48 3.32 11.17 -17.90
N PRO A 49 4.36 11.60 -17.14
CA PRO A 49 5.64 12.00 -17.71
C PRO A 49 6.41 10.88 -18.46
N PHE A 50 6.08 9.61 -18.21
CA PHE A 50 6.74 8.46 -18.83
C PHE A 50 5.99 7.95 -20.07
N LEU A 51 4.84 8.53 -20.42
CA LEU A 51 4.08 8.13 -21.60
C LEU A 51 4.89 8.34 -22.87
N GLY A 52 4.89 7.34 -23.75
CA GLY A 52 5.69 7.35 -24.98
C GLY A 52 7.15 6.93 -24.79
N SER A 53 7.60 6.70 -23.55
CA SER A 53 8.91 6.09 -23.28
C SER A 53 8.94 4.64 -23.79
N PRO A 54 10.00 4.20 -24.48
CA PRO A 54 10.18 2.79 -24.82
C PRO A 54 10.31 1.92 -23.55
N GLU A 55 10.86 2.46 -22.46
CA GLU A 55 10.90 1.78 -21.15
C GLU A 55 9.66 2.04 -20.25
N LEU A 56 8.50 2.45 -20.80
CA LEU A 56 7.32 2.77 -19.99
C LEU A 56 6.96 1.63 -19.02
N ARG A 57 7.00 0.39 -19.50
CA ARG A 57 6.66 -0.78 -18.70
C ARG A 57 7.59 -0.93 -17.49
N ASP A 58 8.90 -0.88 -17.70
CA ASP A 58 9.88 -1.03 -16.62
C ASP A 58 9.77 0.11 -15.60
N LYS A 59 9.48 1.33 -16.07
CA LYS A 59 9.23 2.50 -15.20
C LYS A 59 7.98 2.31 -14.35
N VAL A 60 6.89 1.81 -14.91
CA VAL A 60 5.65 1.53 -14.18
C VAL A 60 5.85 0.37 -13.19
N ASP A 61 6.52 -0.70 -13.60
CA ASP A 61 6.80 -1.86 -12.76
C ASP A 61 7.66 -1.47 -11.55
N ARG A 62 8.68 -0.63 -11.75
CA ARG A 62 9.49 -0.06 -10.67
C ARG A 62 8.67 0.87 -9.77
N LEU A 63 7.85 1.75 -10.34
CA LEU A 63 6.98 2.65 -9.57
C LEU A 63 5.99 1.86 -8.69
N MET A 64 5.42 0.77 -9.20
CA MET A 64 4.57 -0.12 -8.41
C MET A 64 5.33 -0.75 -7.23
N ALA A 65 6.53 -1.28 -7.47
CA ALA A 65 7.35 -1.89 -6.41
C ALA A 65 7.74 -0.87 -5.33
N ASP A 66 8.22 0.31 -5.76
CA ASP A 66 8.66 1.39 -4.85
C ASP A 66 7.48 1.92 -4.02
N GLN A 67 6.31 2.14 -4.65
CA GLN A 67 5.12 2.60 -3.96
C GLN A 67 4.60 1.54 -2.96
N HIS A 68 4.59 0.26 -3.34
CA HIS A 68 4.16 -0.82 -2.48
C HIS A 68 5.04 -0.93 -1.22
N ALA A 69 6.37 -0.93 -1.41
CA ALA A 69 7.33 -0.96 -0.31
C ALA A 69 7.22 0.30 0.59
N ALA A 70 6.96 1.47 0.01
CA ALA A 70 6.73 2.69 0.77
C ALA A 70 5.47 2.61 1.65
N VAL A 71 4.36 2.07 1.14
CA VAL A 71 3.13 1.88 1.92
C VAL A 71 3.35 0.90 3.07
N ILE A 72 4.05 -0.22 2.84
CA ILE A 72 4.38 -1.18 3.90
C ILE A 72 5.22 -0.52 5.00
N ARG A 73 6.24 0.28 4.64
CA ARG A 73 7.03 1.03 5.61
C ARG A 73 6.18 2.02 6.41
N ASP A 74 5.30 2.76 5.74
CA ASP A 74 4.40 3.71 6.40
C ASP A 74 3.48 3.02 7.43
N ILE A 75 3.05 1.76 7.18
CA ILE A 75 2.32 0.94 8.16
C ILE A 75 3.21 0.56 9.34
N HIS A 76 4.44 0.10 9.09
CA HIS A 76 5.37 -0.22 10.17
C HIS A 76 5.77 0.99 11.03
N ASP A 77 5.86 2.17 10.41
CA ASP A 77 6.16 3.45 11.06
C ASP A 77 4.95 4.02 11.84
N GLY A 78 3.80 3.33 11.83
CA GLY A 78 2.61 3.73 12.59
C GLY A 78 1.80 4.87 11.96
N LYS A 79 2.04 5.23 10.69
CA LYS A 79 1.29 6.30 10.00
C LYS A 79 -0.19 5.97 9.79
N PHE A 80 -0.59 4.72 10.03
CA PHE A 80 -1.96 4.22 9.94
C PHE A 80 -2.55 3.87 11.31
N ASP A 81 -1.88 4.23 12.41
CA ASP A 81 -2.30 3.89 13.78
C ASP A 81 -3.66 4.50 14.15
N HIS A 82 -4.07 5.59 13.51
CA HIS A 82 -5.40 6.18 13.73
C HIS A 82 -6.54 5.29 13.26
N TYR A 83 -6.28 4.30 12.39
CA TYR A 83 -7.26 3.28 11.99
C TYR A 83 -7.35 2.08 12.93
N LEU A 84 -6.46 2.01 13.94
CA LEU A 84 -6.49 0.97 14.96
C LEU A 84 -7.62 1.21 15.95
N SER A 85 -8.26 0.13 16.39
CA SER A 85 -9.16 0.13 17.54
C SER A 85 -8.37 0.43 18.81
N PRO A 86 -9.03 0.82 19.92
CA PRO A 86 -8.37 0.96 21.21
C PRO A 86 -7.60 -0.31 21.63
N GLU A 87 -8.18 -1.48 21.41
CA GLU A 87 -7.57 -2.78 21.73
C GLU A 87 -6.30 -3.07 20.92
N GLU A 88 -6.24 -2.63 19.67
CA GLU A 88 -5.06 -2.76 18.80
C GLU A 88 -3.98 -1.72 19.14
N LYS A 89 -4.33 -0.59 19.76
CA LYS A 89 -3.35 0.44 20.16
C LYS A 89 -2.58 0.06 21.41
N GLU A 90 -3.18 -0.74 22.28
CA GLU A 90 -2.54 -1.19 23.50
C GLU A 90 -1.63 -2.40 23.20
N PRO A 91 -0.35 -2.37 23.62
CA PRO A 91 0.43 -3.59 23.65
C PRO A 91 -0.24 -4.53 24.65
N GLY A 92 -0.93 -5.55 24.13
CA GLY A 92 -1.58 -6.57 24.97
C GLY A 92 -0.61 -7.12 26.01
N PRO A 93 -1.11 -7.60 27.17
CA PRO A 93 -0.27 -7.98 28.29
C PRO A 93 0.79 -8.97 27.82
N GLN A 94 2.06 -8.55 27.96
CA GLN A 94 3.21 -9.37 27.67
C GLN A 94 3.21 -10.51 28.69
N LYS A 95 2.67 -11.66 28.30
CA LYS A 95 2.71 -12.87 29.13
C LYS A 95 4.18 -13.17 29.39
N SER A 96 4.58 -13.01 30.65
CA SER A 96 5.88 -13.41 31.19
C SER A 96 5.99 -14.92 31.25
#